data_AF-A0A258TL45-F1
#
_entry.id   AF-A0A258TL45-F1
#
_cell.length_a   1.000
_cell.length_b   1.000
_cell.length_c   1.000
_cell.angle_alpha   90.00
_cell.angle_beta   90.00
_cell.angle_gamma   90.00
#
_symmetry.space_group_name_H-M   'P 1'
#
loop_
_entity.id
_entity.type
_entity.pdbx_description
1 polymer ?
#
loop_
_entity_poly.entity_id
_entity_poly.type
_entity_poly.pdbx_seq_one_letter_code
_entity_poly.pdbx_strand_id
1 'polypeptide(L)'
;AYESDGYMLAASHAIGRNAVIDEDVAVFLGDVLLKTYPDLLNVRYKLDAMKLDVKSIDSVDLLEAIARRRAYKRHDGLWDMERTAMTLLTDYRSGAIGRVSLESPTSRQALIEAFTPVIEADIEQQESPADDSDHADSSAQD
;
A
#
# COMPACT_ATOMS: atom_id res chain seq x y z
N ALA A 1 -10.00 3.28 8.34
CA ALA A 1 -8.84 2.43 8.07
C ALA A 1 -8.48 2.62 6.61
N TYR A 2 -7.19 2.70 6.30
CA TYR A 2 -6.69 2.89 4.95
C TYR A 2 -6.34 1.53 4.32
N GLU A 3 -6.42 1.40 3.00
CA GLU A 3 -6.13 0.15 2.31
C GLU A 3 -4.71 -0.39 2.61
N SER A 4 -3.74 0.52 2.71
CA SER A 4 -2.37 0.20 3.09
C SER A 4 -2.25 -0.45 4.48
N ASP A 5 -3.19 -0.20 5.40
CA ASP A 5 -3.16 -0.81 6.74
C ASP A 5 -3.29 -2.34 6.63
N GLY A 6 -4.12 -2.85 5.71
CA GLY A 6 -4.29 -4.29 5.50
C GLY A 6 -3.00 -4.96 5.01
N TYR A 7 -2.31 -4.34 4.06
CA TYR A 7 -1.04 -4.83 3.55
C TYR A 7 0.09 -4.76 4.59
N MET A 8 0.16 -3.68 5.39
CA MET A 8 1.14 -3.57 6.49
C MET A 8 0.95 -4.66 7.55
N LEU A 9 -0.30 -4.95 7.90
CA LEU A 9 -0.63 -6.03 8.83
C LEU A 9 -0.25 -7.40 8.26
N ALA A 10 -0.54 -7.66 6.98
CA ALA A 10 -0.18 -8.91 6.33
C ALA A 10 1.34 -9.08 6.19
N ALA A 11 2.05 -8.05 5.76
CA ALA A 11 3.51 -8.06 5.66
C ALA A 11 4.16 -8.40 7.01
N SER A 12 3.63 -7.85 8.09
CA SER A 12 4.10 -8.06 9.47
C SER A 12 3.59 -9.35 10.12
N HIS A 13 2.82 -10.17 9.39
CA HIS A 13 2.23 -11.42 9.89
C HIS A 13 1.25 -11.22 11.06
N ALA A 14 0.61 -10.05 11.14
CA ALA A 14 -0.37 -9.73 12.18
C ALA A 14 -1.78 -10.23 11.86
N ILE A 15 -2.04 -10.59 10.59
CA ILE A 15 -3.29 -11.20 10.11
C ILE A 15 -2.99 -12.50 9.35
N GLY A 16 -4.00 -13.36 9.22
CA GLY A 16 -3.84 -14.70 8.65
C GLY A 16 -3.45 -14.70 7.17
N ARG A 17 -2.74 -15.76 6.73
CA ARG A 17 -2.20 -15.92 5.37
C ARG A 17 -3.24 -15.92 4.24
N ASN A 18 -4.51 -16.13 4.56
CA ASN A 18 -5.60 -16.12 3.57
C ASN A 18 -6.31 -14.76 3.48
N ALA A 19 -5.85 -13.74 4.21
CA ALA A 19 -6.49 -12.43 4.24
C ALA A 19 -6.20 -11.60 2.98
N VAL A 20 -5.04 -11.80 2.36
CA VAL A 20 -4.55 -11.12 1.16
C VAL A 20 -3.61 -12.05 0.40
N ILE A 21 -3.41 -11.79 -0.89
CA ILE A 21 -2.51 -12.56 -1.76
C ILE A 21 -1.05 -12.17 -1.43
N ASP A 22 -0.19 -13.16 -1.17
CA ASP A 22 1.19 -12.92 -0.73
C ASP A 22 2.00 -12.11 -1.75
N GLU A 23 1.75 -12.30 -3.04
CA GLU A 23 2.36 -11.53 -4.13
C GLU A 23 2.04 -10.05 -4.05
N ASP A 24 0.77 -9.68 -3.80
CA ASP A 24 0.36 -8.27 -3.67
C ASP A 24 0.99 -7.64 -2.42
N VAL A 25 1.06 -8.39 -1.33
CA VAL A 25 1.75 -7.95 -0.10
C VAL A 25 3.24 -7.74 -0.36
N ALA A 26 3.87 -8.64 -1.13
CA ALA A 26 5.29 -8.55 -1.47
C ALA A 26 5.59 -7.37 -2.40
N VAL A 27 4.70 -7.07 -3.35
CA VAL A 27 4.76 -5.88 -4.21
C VAL A 27 4.69 -4.62 -3.35
N PHE A 28 3.65 -4.50 -2.50
CA PHE A 28 3.51 -3.37 -1.57
C PHE A 28 4.74 -3.19 -0.67
N LEU A 29 5.22 -4.29 -0.07
CA LEU A 29 6.40 -4.27 0.78
C LEU A 29 7.63 -3.84 -0.01
N GLY A 30 7.80 -4.35 -1.23
CA GLY A 30 8.87 -3.97 -2.14
C GLY A 30 8.90 -2.48 -2.40
N ASP A 31 7.75 -1.87 -2.70
CA ASP A 31 7.63 -0.43 -2.95
C ASP A 31 8.05 0.40 -1.72
N VAL A 32 7.58 0.00 -0.53
CA VAL A 32 7.97 0.66 0.74
C VAL A 32 9.48 0.54 0.97
N LEU A 33 10.06 -0.65 0.75
CA LEU A 33 11.48 -0.89 0.99
C LEU A 33 12.38 -0.18 -0.03
N LEU A 34 12.01 -0.15 -1.30
CA LEU A 34 12.77 0.57 -2.34
C LEU A 34 12.77 2.08 -2.08
N LYS A 35 11.63 2.63 -1.65
CA LYS A 35 11.52 4.05 -1.31
C LYS A 35 12.31 4.43 -0.07
N THR A 36 12.33 3.57 0.95
CA THR A 36 12.76 3.97 2.31
C THR A 36 14.10 3.35 2.73
N TYR A 37 14.43 2.16 2.22
CA TYR A 37 15.63 1.39 2.57
C TYR A 37 16.31 0.72 1.36
N PRO A 38 16.57 1.43 0.25
CA PRO A 38 17.14 0.84 -0.97
C PRO A 38 18.52 0.20 -0.72
N ASP A 39 19.34 0.81 0.14
CA ASP A 39 20.69 0.29 0.42
C ASP A 39 20.64 -1.08 1.12
N LEU A 40 19.66 -1.32 2.01
CA LEU A 40 19.49 -2.61 2.68
C LEU A 40 19.07 -3.70 1.69
N LEU A 41 18.17 -3.39 0.76
CA LEU A 41 17.78 -4.30 -0.32
C LEU A 41 18.97 -4.63 -1.21
N ASN A 42 19.76 -3.62 -1.58
CA ASN A 42 20.95 -3.83 -2.40
C ASN A 42 21.95 -4.75 -1.70
N VAL A 43 22.23 -4.54 -0.40
CA VAL A 43 23.11 -5.43 0.37
C VAL A 43 22.57 -6.85 0.43
N ARG A 44 21.27 -7.03 0.73
CA ARG A 44 20.64 -8.35 0.87
C ARG A 44 20.65 -9.14 -0.45
N TYR A 45 20.26 -8.49 -1.54
CA TYR A 45 20.03 -9.13 -2.82
C TYR A 45 21.13 -8.89 -3.87
N LYS A 46 22.21 -8.17 -3.52
CA LYS A 46 23.32 -7.75 -4.40
C LYS A 46 22.82 -7.30 -5.77
N LEU A 47 21.93 -6.30 -5.78
CA LEU A 47 21.29 -5.80 -7.00
C LEU A 47 22.33 -5.10 -7.89
N ASP A 48 23.32 -4.44 -7.29
CA ASP A 48 24.51 -3.91 -7.94
C ASP A 48 25.31 -4.94 -8.75
N ALA A 49 25.51 -6.14 -8.19
CA ALA A 49 26.18 -7.25 -8.87
C ALA A 49 25.36 -7.78 -10.06
N MET A 50 24.04 -7.52 -10.07
CA MET A 50 23.14 -7.78 -11.20
C MET A 50 23.04 -6.60 -12.17
N LYS A 51 23.80 -5.53 -11.93
CA LYS A 51 23.76 -4.27 -12.69
C LYS A 51 22.39 -3.59 -12.66
N LEU A 52 21.64 -3.78 -11.58
CA LEU A 52 20.40 -3.08 -11.31
C LEU A 52 20.69 -1.87 -10.41
N ASP A 53 20.23 -0.69 -10.82
CA ASP A 53 20.19 0.47 -9.93
C ASP A 53 18.96 0.36 -9.03
N VAL A 54 19.19 0.02 -7.76
CA VAL A 54 18.13 -0.18 -6.76
C VAL A 54 17.22 1.06 -6.60
N LYS A 55 17.68 2.26 -6.96
CA LYS A 55 16.90 3.49 -6.83
C LYS A 55 16.01 3.76 -8.05
N SER A 56 16.17 3.00 -9.14
CA SER A 56 15.44 3.19 -10.39
C SER A 56 14.55 2.00 -10.76
N ILE A 57 14.54 0.93 -9.97
CA ILE A 57 13.70 -0.25 -10.20
C ILE A 57 12.41 -0.16 -9.39
N ASP A 58 11.37 -0.87 -9.84
CA ASP A 58 10.13 -1.05 -9.10
C ASP A 58 10.10 -2.36 -8.29
N SER A 59 9.00 -2.61 -7.58
CA SER A 59 8.80 -3.81 -6.78
C SER A 59 8.75 -5.09 -7.61
N VAL A 60 8.28 -5.03 -8.85
CA VAL A 60 8.22 -6.19 -9.75
C VAL A 60 9.62 -6.57 -10.21
N ASP A 61 10.43 -5.59 -10.62
CA ASP A 61 11.84 -5.75 -10.95
C ASP A 61 12.63 -6.31 -9.76
N LEU A 62 12.36 -5.82 -8.55
CA LEU A 62 12.96 -6.34 -7.32
C LEU A 62 12.63 -7.83 -7.11
N LEU A 63 11.36 -8.21 -7.23
CA LEU A 63 10.95 -9.61 -7.10
C LEU A 63 11.61 -10.47 -8.17
N GLU A 64 11.62 -10.03 -9.43
CA GLU A 64 12.31 -10.77 -10.49
C GLU A 64 13.81 -10.92 -10.19
N ALA A 65 14.48 -9.88 -9.69
CA ALA A 65 15.88 -9.95 -9.28
C ALA A 65 16.10 -10.98 -8.16
N ILE A 66 15.21 -11.06 -7.18
CA ILE A 66 15.25 -12.07 -6.12
C ILE A 66 15.07 -13.47 -6.71
N ALA A 67 14.11 -13.65 -7.62
CA ALA A 67 13.84 -14.92 -8.28
C ALA A 67 15.06 -15.40 -9.09
N ARG A 68 15.66 -14.50 -9.88
CA ARG A 68 16.88 -14.74 -10.63
C ARG A 68 18.04 -15.14 -9.72
N ARG A 69 18.24 -14.39 -8.64
CA ARG A 69 19.31 -14.64 -7.65
C ARG A 69 19.23 -16.02 -7.04
N ARG A 70 18.01 -16.46 -6.72
CA ARG A 70 17.75 -17.72 -6.02
C ARG A 70 17.43 -18.87 -6.98
N ALA A 71 17.51 -18.62 -8.28
CA ALA A 71 17.19 -19.56 -9.34
C ALA A 71 15.79 -20.19 -9.16
N TYR A 72 14.79 -19.39 -8.79
CA TYR A 72 13.40 -19.79 -8.66
C TYR A 72 12.72 -19.89 -10.03
N LYS A 73 13.29 -20.72 -10.91
CA LYS A 73 12.79 -20.95 -12.26
C LYS A 73 11.82 -22.13 -12.26
N ARG A 74 10.65 -21.93 -12.86
CA ARG A 74 9.63 -22.95 -13.08
C ARG A 74 9.95 -23.81 -14.30
N HIS A 75 9.25 -24.93 -14.42
CA HIS A 75 9.42 -25.86 -15.54
C HIS A 75 8.97 -25.28 -16.89
N ASP A 76 8.03 -24.33 -16.90
CA ASP A 76 7.58 -23.59 -18.09
C ASP A 76 8.56 -22.48 -18.51
N GLY A 77 9.67 -22.30 -17.78
CA GLY A 77 10.69 -21.32 -18.07
C GLY A 77 10.45 -19.95 -17.44
N LEU A 78 9.33 -19.73 -16.76
CA LEU A 78 9.00 -18.49 -16.05
C LEU A 78 9.60 -18.48 -14.63
N TRP A 79 9.59 -17.30 -13.99
CA TRP A 79 9.97 -17.16 -12.59
C TRP A 79 8.81 -17.53 -11.66
N ASP A 80 9.13 -18.21 -10.55
CA ASP A 80 8.19 -18.58 -9.50
C ASP A 80 7.95 -17.37 -8.57
N MET A 81 6.95 -16.56 -8.92
CA MET A 81 6.64 -15.32 -8.19
C MET A 81 6.04 -15.58 -6.81
N GLU A 82 5.24 -16.63 -6.65
CA GLU A 82 4.66 -17.04 -5.35
C GLU A 82 5.79 -17.35 -4.35
N ARG A 83 6.74 -18.22 -4.74
CA ARG A 83 7.90 -18.55 -3.90
C ARG A 83 8.81 -17.36 -3.65
N THR A 84 8.91 -16.46 -4.62
CA THR A 84 9.68 -15.22 -4.49
C THR A 84 9.05 -14.27 -3.48
N ALA A 85 7.74 -14.05 -3.55
CA ALA A 85 6.98 -13.25 -2.62
C ALA A 85 7.13 -13.78 -1.19
N MET A 86 6.91 -15.08 -0.98
CA MET A 86 7.13 -15.72 0.31
C MET A 86 8.55 -15.51 0.84
N THR A 87 9.55 -15.52 -0.04
CA THR A 87 10.95 -15.31 0.33
C THR A 87 11.21 -13.87 0.78
N LEU A 88 10.71 -12.87 0.05
CA LEU A 88 10.83 -11.46 0.45
C LEU A 88 10.15 -11.21 1.79
N LEU A 89 8.92 -11.70 1.96
CA LEU A 89 8.15 -11.58 3.21
C LEU A 89 8.88 -12.26 4.38
N THR A 90 9.47 -13.43 4.17
CA THR A 90 10.24 -14.14 5.19
C THR A 90 11.53 -13.39 5.55
N ASP A 91 12.27 -12.89 4.55
CA ASP A 91 13.48 -12.11 4.77
C ASP A 91 13.19 -10.81 5.53
N TYR A 92 12.05 -10.16 5.26
CA TYR A 92 11.56 -9.01 6.03
C TYR A 92 11.22 -9.38 7.48
N ARG A 93 10.34 -10.37 7.67
CA ARG A 93 9.85 -10.79 9.01
C ARG A 93 10.96 -11.30 9.92
N SER A 94 11.97 -11.97 9.36
CA SER A 94 13.13 -12.46 10.10
C SER A 94 14.17 -11.37 10.42
N GLY A 95 14.03 -10.17 9.85
CA GLY A 95 15.04 -9.12 9.95
C GLY A 95 16.30 -9.35 9.11
N ALA A 96 16.27 -10.31 8.17
CA ALA A 96 17.41 -10.63 7.31
C ALA A 96 17.76 -9.51 6.33
N ILE A 97 16.79 -8.64 6.01
CA ILE A 97 17.02 -7.39 5.24
C ILE A 97 17.71 -6.34 6.11
N GLY A 98 17.42 -6.33 7.41
CA GLY A 98 17.91 -5.35 8.39
C GLY A 98 16.79 -4.90 9.33
N ARG A 99 17.07 -3.87 10.14
CA ARG A 99 16.07 -3.23 11.01
C ARG A 99 15.24 -2.28 10.17
N VAL A 100 13.97 -2.63 9.96
CA VAL A 100 13.03 -1.88 9.11
C VAL A 100 11.79 -1.49 9.91
N SER A 101 11.27 -0.30 9.65
CA SER A 101 9.92 0.12 10.06
C SER A 101 9.11 0.49 8.81
N LEU A 102 7.87 -0.03 8.71
CA LEU A 102 6.97 0.24 7.58
C LEU A 102 6.23 1.57 7.69
N GLU A 103 6.17 2.14 8.89
CA GLU A 103 5.60 3.46 9.12
C GLU A 103 6.44 4.28 10.11
N SER A 104 6.24 5.58 10.05
CA SER A 104 6.75 6.59 10.99
C SER A 104 5.62 7.60 11.26
N PRO A 105 5.70 8.37 12.35
CA PRO A 105 4.72 9.44 12.60
C PRO A 105 4.57 10.39 11.40
N THR A 106 5.68 10.73 10.74
CA THR A 106 5.68 11.58 9.54
C THR A 106 4.99 10.92 8.34
N SER A 107 5.31 9.66 8.04
CA SER A 107 4.66 8.97 6.91
C SER A 107 3.16 8.75 7.16
N ARG A 108 2.77 8.55 8.43
CA ARG A 108 1.37 8.43 8.84
C ARG A 108 0.61 9.74 8.67
N GLN A 109 1.20 10.86 9.09
CA GLN A 109 0.60 12.19 8.88
C GLN A 109 0.42 12.49 7.39
N ALA A 110 1.46 12.27 6.57
CA ALA A 110 1.39 12.48 5.13
C ALA A 110 0.28 11.62 4.47
N LEU A 111 0.09 10.39 4.94
CA LEU A 111 -1.00 9.53 4.46
C LEU A 111 -2.38 10.11 4.84
N ILE A 112 -2.55 10.57 6.08
CA ILE A 112 -3.81 11.17 6.55
C ILE A 112 -4.15 12.43 5.75
N GLU A 113 -3.17 13.31 5.53
CA GLU A 113 -3.33 14.53 4.73
C GLU A 113 -3.73 14.19 3.29
N ALA A 114 -3.07 13.21 2.66
CA ALA A 114 -3.38 12.77 1.30
C ALA A 114 -4.77 12.16 1.14
N PHE A 115 -5.31 11.55 2.20
CA PHE A 115 -6.63 10.91 2.21
C PHE A 115 -7.75 11.75 2.83
N THR A 116 -7.48 12.99 3.24
CA THR A 116 -8.55 13.87 3.76
C THR A 116 -9.55 14.11 2.63
N PRO A 117 -10.76 13.51 2.66
CA PRO A 117 -11.72 13.70 1.59
C PRO A 117 -12.21 15.14 1.67
N VAL A 118 -12.49 15.73 0.51
CA VAL A 118 -13.18 17.01 0.37
C VAL A 118 -14.62 16.87 0.90
N ILE A 119 -14.79 16.79 2.22
CA ILE A 119 -16.11 16.74 2.88
C ILE A 119 -16.68 18.17 3.00
N GLU A 120 -15.84 19.20 2.93
CA GLU A 120 -16.25 20.59 3.20
C GLU A 120 -16.98 21.27 2.03
N ALA A 121 -16.96 20.72 0.81
CA ALA A 121 -17.49 21.43 -0.37
C ALA A 121 -19.02 21.31 -0.58
N ASP A 122 -19.70 20.36 0.07
CA ASP A 122 -21.12 20.07 -0.21
C ASP A 122 -22.10 20.56 0.88
N ILE A 123 -21.62 21.09 2.01
CA ILE A 123 -22.49 21.49 3.13
C ILE A 123 -23.03 22.92 2.97
N GLU A 124 -22.36 23.81 2.22
CA GLU A 124 -22.75 25.24 2.16
C GLU A 124 -23.87 25.59 1.15
N GLN A 125 -24.39 24.64 0.35
CA GLN A 125 -25.41 24.95 -0.68
C GLN A 125 -26.85 24.54 -0.32
N GLN A 126 -27.12 24.04 0.89
CA GLN A 126 -28.48 23.59 1.29
C GLN A 126 -29.17 24.43 2.38
N GLU A 127 -28.59 25.53 2.85
CA GLU A 127 -29.30 26.50 3.70
C GLU A 127 -29.59 27.79 2.91
N SER A 128 -30.75 27.84 2.26
CA SER A 128 -31.42 29.09 1.93
C SER A 128 -32.75 29.18 2.69
N PRO A 129 -33.16 30.37 3.16
CA PRO A 129 -33.96 30.54 4.37
C PRO A 129 -35.44 30.24 4.14
N ALA A 130 -36.11 29.85 5.23
CA ALA A 130 -37.55 29.80 5.36
C ALA A 130 -38.19 31.10 4.83
N ASP A 131 -39.02 30.98 3.79
CA ASP A 131 -39.91 32.06 3.38
C ASP A 131 -41.20 31.92 4.20
N ASP A 132 -41.23 32.74 5.25
CA ASP A 132 -42.36 32.96 6.12
C ASP A 132 -43.38 33.84 5.37
N SER A 133 -44.43 33.21 4.81
CA SER A 133 -45.61 33.94 4.34
C SER A 133 -46.86 33.39 5.04
N ASP A 134 -47.03 33.87 6.26
CA ASP A 134 -48.28 33.98 6.99
C ASP A 134 -49.27 34.86 6.19
N HIS A 135 -50.42 34.33 5.73
CA HIS A 135 -51.78 34.85 6.05
C HIS A 135 -52.93 34.27 5.19
N ALA A 136 -53.90 33.71 5.92
CA ALA A 136 -55.35 33.92 5.85
C ALA A 136 -56.20 33.37 4.66
N ASP A 137 -56.90 32.27 4.98
CA ASP A 137 -58.37 32.15 5.11
C ASP A 137 -59.28 32.64 3.95
N SER A 138 -60.01 31.71 3.33
CA SER A 138 -61.36 31.92 2.75
C SER A 138 -61.99 30.60 2.27
N SER A 139 -62.70 29.98 3.20
CA SER A 139 -63.99 29.27 3.07
C SER A 139 -64.76 29.26 1.72
N ALA A 140 -65.34 28.07 1.44
CA ALA A 140 -66.73 27.77 1.03
C ALA A 140 -67.26 28.00 -0.42
N GLN A 141 -67.82 26.90 -0.95
CA GLN A 141 -69.02 26.74 -1.82
C GLN A 141 -68.99 27.18 -3.29
N ASP A 142 -69.15 26.20 -4.20
CA ASP A 142 -70.42 25.93 -4.91
C ASP A 142 -70.47 24.47 -5.41
#